data_AF-A0A3M1B711-F1
#
_entry.id   AF-A0A3M1B711-F1
#
_cell.length_a   1.000
_cell.length_b   1.000
_cell.length_c   1.000
_cell.angle_alpha   90.00
_cell.angle_beta   90.00
_cell.angle_gamma   90.00
#
_symmetry.space_group_name_H-M   'P 1'
#
loop_
_entity.id
_entity.type
_entity.pdbx_description
1 polymer ?
#
loop_
_entity_poly.entity_id
_entity_poly.type
_entity_poly.pdbx_seq_one_letter_code
_entity_poly.pdbx_strand_id
1 'polypeptide(L)'
;EKAGHAGVLQDFQRRTRQHQEVETWENSWADAGKWLRQLAEKFVPNPLDQTNFDLSAKEDTEIHKCAATVQARLKDIADALEELATKADQIVAEWQTSRDASSWKRSVDAALKAYQDLRTKLAEEEAGDPVAYGDLVQRRQSIEQRLKDLSDRRRQVKKLRKEADACLQRLLEIRRELTESRKKFLNNILKGNPYVRIQVVPYGARETIEREFRSLLQRESGGFEKDIGSPGGEGLLGELYKNGSQPEDIERALKKIKQRIRDIAEGSHDPTTLSDKRFASHINKLPPEAIDRLDLWFPEDSLEVQYSSTGDGQRFRSIQEGSPGQKTAALLAFLLSYGDEPLVLDQPEDDLDNHLIYNLIVKQLREVKRHRQIIVVTHNAHIVVNGDAELVVALRREAARHRSVPEVCRKRLYGTRSAPSWRVGVKLSNNGTAESRWRSAMCDSRNVSDSPGTTHRPSGEQQPNGTVNCNAS
;
A
#
# COMPACT_ATOMS: atom_id res chain seq x y z
N GLU A 1 56.90 44.82 -24.27
CA GLU A 1 55.47 44.65 -24.63
C GLU A 1 55.07 45.69 -25.67
N LYS A 2 54.99 45.32 -26.95
CA LYS A 2 54.42 46.22 -27.97
C LYS A 2 52.91 46.34 -27.69
N ALA A 3 52.42 47.56 -27.48
CA ALA A 3 51.06 47.90 -27.03
C ALA A 3 49.89 47.32 -27.88
N GLY A 4 50.15 46.67 -29.01
CA GLY A 4 49.13 46.08 -29.89
C GLY A 4 48.71 44.64 -29.53
N HIS A 5 49.54 43.84 -28.87
CA HIS A 5 49.25 42.41 -28.67
C HIS A 5 48.12 42.17 -27.65
N ALA A 6 48.08 42.95 -26.58
CA ALA A 6 47.04 42.85 -25.55
C ALA A 6 45.64 43.20 -26.10
N GLY A 7 45.55 44.19 -27.00
CA GLY A 7 44.30 44.60 -27.63
C GLY A 7 43.70 43.53 -28.54
N VAL A 8 44.53 42.88 -29.36
CA VAL A 8 44.11 41.76 -30.23
C VAL A 8 43.60 40.57 -29.40
N LEU A 9 44.30 40.25 -28.30
CA LEU A 9 43.90 39.17 -27.39
C LEU A 9 42.58 39.48 -26.66
N GLN A 10 42.40 40.71 -26.17
CA GLN A 10 41.17 41.14 -25.51
C GLN A 10 39.97 41.13 -26.46
N ASP A 11 40.14 41.63 -27.69
CA ASP A 11 39.05 41.62 -28.68
C ASP A 11 38.71 40.19 -29.12
N PHE A 12 39.73 39.34 -29.38
CA PHE A 12 39.52 37.91 -29.66
C PHE A 12 38.73 37.21 -28.54
N GLN A 13 39.08 37.43 -27.27
CA GLN A 13 38.34 36.85 -26.15
C GLN A 13 36.88 37.32 -26.10
N ARG A 14 36.66 38.62 -26.24
CA ARG A 14 35.31 39.21 -26.23
C ARG A 14 34.47 38.63 -27.36
N ARG A 15 35.01 38.55 -28.57
CA ARG A 15 34.33 38.03 -29.75
C ARG A 15 34.08 36.52 -29.67
N THR A 16 35.03 35.75 -29.14
CA THR A 16 34.86 34.30 -28.92
C THR A 16 33.74 34.03 -27.92
N ARG A 17 33.68 34.78 -26.81
CA ARG A 17 32.59 34.64 -25.83
C ARG A 17 31.23 35.00 -26.43
N GLN A 18 31.16 36.11 -27.16
CA GLN A 18 29.93 36.50 -27.86
C GLN A 18 29.50 35.41 -28.85
N HIS A 19 30.44 34.82 -29.58
CA HIS A 19 30.15 33.74 -30.53
C HIS A 19 29.56 32.52 -29.81
N GLN A 20 30.20 32.08 -28.72
CA GLN A 20 29.71 30.97 -27.91
C GLN A 20 28.33 31.24 -27.31
N GLU A 21 28.06 32.45 -26.80
CA GLU A 21 26.75 32.83 -26.26
C GLU A 21 25.66 32.78 -27.34
N VAL A 22 25.96 33.27 -28.55
CA VAL A 22 25.04 33.22 -29.70
C VAL A 22 24.81 31.79 -30.17
N GLU A 23 25.84 30.96 -30.29
CA GLU A 23 25.71 29.53 -30.64
C GLU A 23 24.91 28.76 -29.59
N THR A 24 25.15 29.03 -28.30
CA THR A 24 24.41 28.37 -27.22
C THR A 24 22.92 28.77 -27.26
N TRP A 25 22.64 30.04 -27.57
CA TRP A 25 21.27 30.53 -27.72
C TRP A 25 20.60 29.92 -28.95
N GLU A 26 21.27 29.88 -30.11
CA GLU A 26 20.76 29.23 -31.32
C GLU A 26 20.46 27.75 -31.09
N ASN A 27 21.40 27.00 -30.52
CA ASN A 27 21.22 25.58 -30.21
C ASN A 27 20.07 25.30 -29.23
N SER A 28 19.63 26.30 -28.43
CA SER A 28 18.50 26.13 -27.50
C SER A 28 17.14 26.02 -28.20
N TRP A 29 17.02 26.47 -29.45
CA TRP A 29 15.77 26.47 -30.20
C TRP A 29 15.90 25.95 -31.65
N ALA A 30 17.12 25.77 -32.17
CA ALA A 30 17.35 25.28 -33.54
C ALA A 30 16.73 23.90 -33.82
N ASP A 31 16.60 23.05 -32.80
CA ASP A 31 15.97 21.72 -32.91
C ASP A 31 14.43 21.74 -32.79
N ALA A 32 13.79 22.91 -32.67
CA ALA A 32 12.35 23.02 -32.48
C ALA A 32 11.54 22.33 -33.59
N GLY A 33 11.95 22.47 -34.86
CA GLY A 33 11.30 21.80 -35.99
C GLY A 33 11.38 20.28 -35.87
N LYS A 34 12.56 19.73 -35.54
CA LYS A 34 12.75 18.29 -35.31
C LYS A 34 11.86 17.76 -34.17
N TRP A 35 11.75 18.50 -33.08
CA TRP A 35 10.90 18.11 -31.94
C TRP A 35 9.41 18.08 -32.32
N LEU A 36 8.94 19.05 -33.11
CA LEU A 36 7.56 19.09 -33.59
C LEU A 36 7.22 17.89 -34.49
N ARG A 37 8.13 17.48 -35.39
CA ARG A 37 7.95 16.28 -36.22
C ARG A 37 7.87 15.00 -35.39
N GLN A 38 8.76 14.84 -34.42
CA GLN A 38 8.73 13.68 -33.51
C GLN A 38 7.43 13.61 -32.69
N LEU A 39 6.85 14.76 -32.35
CA LEU A 39 5.56 14.81 -31.67
C LEU A 39 4.42 14.43 -32.63
N ALA A 40 4.45 14.92 -33.87
CA ALA A 40 3.49 14.58 -34.91
C ALA A 40 3.45 13.06 -35.19
N GLU A 41 4.61 12.41 -35.31
CA GLU A 41 4.72 10.96 -35.51
C GLU A 41 4.07 10.14 -34.37
N LYS A 42 4.16 10.61 -33.13
CA LYS A 42 3.58 9.92 -31.96
C LYS A 42 2.07 10.14 -31.80
N PHE A 43 1.52 11.17 -32.43
CA PHE A 43 0.13 11.58 -32.24
C PHE A 43 -0.85 10.76 -33.07
N VAL A 44 -0.39 10.13 -34.16
CA VAL A 44 -1.22 9.32 -35.06
C VAL A 44 -1.18 7.85 -34.61
N PRO A 45 -2.27 7.31 -34.04
CA PRO A 45 -2.32 5.89 -33.69
C PRO A 45 -2.35 5.02 -34.95
N ASN A 46 -1.84 3.79 -34.82
CA ASN A 46 -2.01 2.77 -35.85
C ASN A 46 -3.51 2.56 -36.13
N PRO A 47 -3.89 2.31 -37.40
CA PRO A 47 -5.28 2.02 -37.74
C PRO A 47 -5.79 0.81 -36.94
N LEU A 48 -7.06 0.84 -36.56
CA LEU A 48 -7.70 -0.24 -35.82
C LEU A 48 -7.62 -1.53 -36.65
N ASP A 49 -6.96 -2.55 -36.09
CA ASP A 49 -6.77 -3.83 -36.76
C ASP A 49 -8.13 -4.47 -37.07
N GLN A 50 -8.31 -4.90 -38.32
CA GLN A 50 -9.56 -5.46 -38.84
C GLN A 50 -9.64 -6.98 -38.62
N THR A 51 -8.57 -7.64 -38.16
CA THR A 51 -8.48 -9.11 -38.05
C THR A 51 -9.51 -9.74 -37.11
N ASN A 52 -9.99 -8.99 -36.10
CA ASN A 52 -10.92 -9.48 -35.09
C ASN A 52 -12.37 -9.00 -35.29
N PHE A 53 -12.68 -8.37 -36.43
CA PHE A 53 -13.98 -7.76 -36.70
C PHE A 53 -14.64 -8.37 -37.94
N ASP A 54 -15.94 -8.63 -37.86
CA ASP A 54 -16.73 -9.07 -39.00
C ASP A 54 -17.27 -7.86 -39.76
N LEU A 55 -16.58 -7.45 -40.83
CA LEU A 55 -16.96 -6.32 -41.67
C LEU A 55 -18.30 -6.48 -42.42
N SER A 56 -18.96 -7.65 -42.30
CA SER A 56 -20.33 -7.85 -42.79
C SER A 56 -21.40 -7.53 -41.74
N ALA A 57 -21.04 -7.49 -40.45
CA ALA A 57 -21.91 -7.08 -39.36
C ALA A 57 -21.98 -5.54 -39.28
N LYS A 58 -23.19 -4.99 -39.09
CA LYS A 58 -23.39 -3.53 -39.10
C LYS A 58 -22.69 -2.85 -37.93
N GLU A 59 -22.72 -3.49 -36.77
CA GLU A 59 -22.14 -3.03 -35.52
C GLU A 59 -20.61 -2.86 -35.63
N ASP A 60 -19.94 -3.83 -36.25
CA ASP A 60 -18.49 -3.82 -36.44
C ASP A 60 -18.06 -2.77 -37.49
N THR A 61 -18.86 -2.58 -38.55
CA THR A 61 -18.58 -1.49 -39.52
C THR A 61 -18.77 -0.09 -38.92
N GLU A 62 -19.67 0.06 -37.94
CA GLU A 62 -19.90 1.33 -37.26
C GLU A 62 -18.71 1.73 -36.40
N ILE A 63 -18.17 0.81 -35.59
CA ILE A 63 -17.01 1.11 -34.73
C ILE A 63 -15.75 1.41 -35.56
N HIS A 64 -15.54 0.75 -36.70
CA HIS A 64 -14.45 1.07 -37.62
C HIS A 64 -14.58 2.47 -38.23
N LYS A 65 -15.80 2.91 -38.58
CA LYS A 65 -16.03 4.29 -39.05
C LYS A 65 -15.77 5.33 -37.96
N CYS A 66 -16.19 5.06 -36.72
CA CYS A 66 -15.88 5.91 -35.58
C CYS A 66 -14.36 6.00 -35.33
N ALA A 67 -13.65 4.87 -35.35
CA ALA A 67 -12.20 4.83 -35.22
C ALA A 67 -11.49 5.59 -36.35
N ALA A 68 -11.91 5.41 -37.60
CA ALA A 68 -11.38 6.13 -38.75
C ALA A 68 -11.61 7.65 -38.65
N THR A 69 -12.75 8.08 -38.10
CA THR A 69 -13.05 9.51 -37.88
C THR A 69 -12.11 10.13 -36.85
N VAL A 70 -11.85 9.41 -35.75
CA VAL A 70 -10.88 9.85 -34.72
C VAL A 70 -9.47 9.90 -35.31
N GLN A 71 -9.07 8.88 -36.06
CA GLN A 71 -7.76 8.82 -36.71
C GLN A 71 -7.57 9.98 -37.71
N ALA A 72 -8.59 10.31 -38.50
CA ALA A 72 -8.56 11.45 -39.42
C ALA A 72 -8.36 12.78 -38.66
N ARG A 73 -9.11 13.01 -37.57
CA ARG A 73 -8.96 14.22 -36.75
C ARG A 73 -7.58 14.32 -36.09
N LEU A 74 -7.03 13.20 -35.62
CA LEU A 74 -5.68 13.18 -35.05
C LEU A 74 -4.61 13.40 -36.13
N LYS A 75 -4.85 12.93 -37.36
CA LYS A 75 -3.99 13.21 -38.50
C LYS A 75 -4.00 14.69 -38.89
N ASP A 76 -5.15 15.35 -38.88
CA ASP A 76 -5.23 16.80 -39.14
C ASP A 76 -4.37 17.60 -38.15
N ILE A 77 -4.33 17.17 -36.88
CA ILE A 77 -3.46 17.77 -35.85
C ILE A 77 -1.99 17.50 -36.15
N ALA A 78 -1.63 16.27 -36.56
CA ALA A 78 -0.27 15.93 -36.93
C ALA A 78 0.21 16.73 -38.16
N ASP A 79 -0.64 16.92 -39.16
CA ASP A 79 -0.34 17.73 -40.34
C ASP A 79 -0.13 19.21 -39.98
N ALA A 80 -0.94 19.75 -39.05
CA ALA A 80 -0.75 21.11 -38.53
C ALA A 80 0.58 21.25 -37.74
N LEU A 81 0.98 20.22 -36.98
CA LEU A 81 2.29 20.20 -36.31
C LEU A 81 3.45 20.16 -37.31
N GLU A 82 3.31 19.46 -38.43
CA GLU A 82 4.30 19.43 -39.51
C GLU A 82 4.42 20.82 -40.19
N GLU A 83 3.30 21.51 -40.39
CA GLU A 83 3.31 22.89 -40.91
C GLU A 83 4.03 23.86 -39.94
N LEU A 84 3.82 23.69 -38.62
CA LEU A 84 4.56 24.46 -37.62
C LEU A 84 6.05 24.10 -37.60
N ALA A 85 6.40 22.84 -37.82
CA ALA A 85 7.79 22.38 -37.91
C ALA A 85 8.53 23.04 -39.08
N THR A 86 7.90 23.12 -40.25
CA THR A 86 8.49 23.79 -41.43
C THR A 86 8.67 25.28 -41.20
N LYS A 87 7.71 25.95 -40.54
CA LYS A 87 7.85 27.36 -40.12
C LYS A 87 9.01 27.55 -39.15
N ALA A 88 9.19 26.65 -38.18
CA ALA A 88 10.32 26.71 -37.25
C ALA A 88 11.66 26.57 -37.97
N ASP A 89 11.79 25.62 -38.91
CA ASP A 89 13.00 25.45 -39.72
C ASP A 89 13.31 26.69 -40.57
N GLN A 90 12.27 27.34 -41.11
CA GLN A 90 12.43 28.57 -41.88
C GLN A 90 12.98 29.71 -41.02
N ILE A 91 12.49 29.87 -39.78
CA ILE A 91 13.00 30.86 -38.83
C ILE A 91 14.49 30.61 -38.52
N VAL A 92 14.90 29.35 -38.35
CA VAL A 92 16.31 28.99 -38.14
C VAL A 92 17.16 29.40 -39.34
N ALA A 93 16.71 29.10 -40.56
CA ALA A 93 17.43 29.44 -41.79
C ALA A 93 17.54 30.96 -42.01
N GLU A 94 16.45 31.70 -41.77
CA GLU A 94 16.43 33.17 -41.86
C GLU A 94 17.37 33.81 -40.83
N TRP A 95 17.39 33.27 -39.60
CA TRP A 95 18.33 33.69 -38.56
C TRP A 95 19.78 33.45 -38.97
N GLN A 96 20.13 32.25 -39.44
CA GLN A 96 21.51 31.90 -39.83
C GLN A 96 22.00 32.82 -40.95
N THR A 97 21.16 33.05 -41.96
CA THR A 97 21.45 33.97 -43.07
C THR A 97 21.70 35.40 -42.55
N SER A 98 20.83 35.89 -41.68
CA SER A 98 20.93 37.24 -41.11
C SER A 98 22.15 37.40 -40.19
N ARG A 99 22.45 36.38 -39.38
CA ARG A 99 23.60 36.30 -38.48
C ARG A 99 24.90 36.34 -39.27
N ASP A 100 25.02 35.52 -40.33
CA ASP A 100 26.24 35.41 -41.12
C ASP A 100 26.49 36.65 -41.99
N ALA A 101 25.43 37.33 -42.42
CA ALA A 101 25.53 38.62 -43.09
C ALA A 101 25.88 39.79 -42.14
N SER A 102 25.76 39.61 -40.83
CA SER A 102 25.87 40.70 -39.85
C SER A 102 27.27 41.30 -39.74
N SER A 103 27.33 42.59 -39.41
CA SER A 103 28.59 43.27 -39.07
C SER A 103 29.26 42.68 -37.83
N TRP A 104 28.46 42.12 -36.92
CA TRP A 104 28.96 41.40 -35.74
C TRP A 104 29.76 40.16 -36.14
N LYS A 105 29.23 39.29 -37.01
CA LYS A 105 29.93 38.07 -37.45
C LYS A 105 31.23 38.40 -38.20
N ARG A 106 31.20 39.41 -39.08
CA ARG A 106 32.43 39.94 -39.70
C ARG A 106 33.48 40.41 -38.69
N SER A 107 33.04 41.05 -37.60
CA SER A 107 33.95 41.48 -36.52
C SER A 107 34.53 40.29 -35.76
N VAL A 108 33.73 39.23 -35.54
CA VAL A 108 34.20 37.98 -34.91
C VAL A 108 35.25 37.30 -35.79
N ASP A 109 34.97 37.15 -37.09
CA ASP A 109 35.88 36.50 -38.03
C ASP A 109 37.18 37.30 -38.22
N ALA A 110 37.09 38.64 -38.23
CA ALA A 110 38.26 39.51 -38.25
C ALA A 110 39.13 39.36 -36.99
N ALA A 111 38.51 39.28 -35.79
CA ALA A 111 39.24 39.07 -34.54
C ALA A 111 39.90 37.68 -34.48
N LEU A 112 39.24 36.64 -35.00
CA LEU A 112 39.79 35.29 -35.16
C LEU A 112 41.04 35.30 -36.06
N LYS A 113 40.93 35.96 -37.21
CA LYS A 113 42.03 36.08 -38.17
C LYS A 113 43.20 36.88 -37.58
N ALA A 114 42.93 38.00 -36.91
CA ALA A 114 43.96 38.80 -36.26
C ALA A 114 44.71 38.03 -35.16
N TYR A 115 44.02 37.16 -34.42
CA TYR A 115 44.65 36.26 -33.45
C TYR A 115 45.51 35.17 -34.12
N GLN A 116 45.05 34.60 -35.22
CA GLN A 116 45.84 33.63 -36.00
C GLN A 116 47.11 34.27 -36.58
N ASP A 117 46.99 35.46 -37.17
CA ASP A 117 48.11 36.23 -37.70
C ASP A 117 49.09 36.66 -36.60
N LEU A 118 48.59 36.93 -35.39
CA LEU A 118 49.42 37.22 -34.23
C LEU A 118 50.18 35.96 -33.78
N ARG A 119 49.52 34.80 -33.81
CA ARG A 119 50.12 33.52 -33.43
C ARG A 119 51.22 33.09 -34.39
N THR A 120 51.07 33.30 -35.70
CA THR A 120 52.12 33.01 -36.68
C THR A 120 53.33 33.93 -36.49
N LYS A 121 53.11 35.24 -36.30
CA LYS A 121 54.21 36.20 -36.05
C LYS A 121 54.99 35.91 -34.77
N LEU A 122 54.32 35.55 -33.68
CA LEU A 122 54.99 35.20 -32.42
C LEU A 122 55.76 33.88 -32.50
N ALA A 123 55.33 32.95 -33.36
CA ALA A 123 56.07 31.72 -33.63
C ALA A 123 57.34 31.97 -34.47
N GLU A 124 57.34 32.98 -35.34
CA GLU A 124 58.50 33.40 -36.15
C GLU A 124 59.55 34.19 -35.33
N GLU A 125 59.14 34.89 -34.26
CA GLU A 125 60.03 35.76 -33.46
C GLU A 125 60.75 35.03 -32.29
N GLU A 126 60.59 33.71 -32.11
CA GLU A 126 61.14 32.89 -30.98
C GLU A 126 60.86 33.48 -29.56
N ALA A 127 59.92 34.42 -29.45
CA ALA A 127 59.68 35.21 -28.26
C ALA A 127 58.69 34.53 -27.30
N GLY A 128 59.11 33.41 -26.70
CA GLY A 128 58.43 32.76 -25.57
C GLY A 128 57.09 32.09 -25.90
N ASP A 129 56.82 30.96 -25.24
CA ASP A 129 55.80 30.00 -25.64
C ASP A 129 54.35 30.53 -25.52
N PRO A 130 53.63 30.76 -26.65
CA PRO A 130 52.22 31.17 -26.66
C PRO A 130 51.26 30.10 -26.11
N VAL A 131 51.75 28.87 -25.88
CA VAL A 131 50.98 27.74 -25.33
C VAL A 131 50.49 28.04 -23.91
N ALA A 132 51.28 28.72 -23.07
CA ALA A 132 50.91 29.03 -21.69
C ALA A 132 49.63 29.89 -21.59
N TYR A 133 49.37 30.76 -22.56
CA TYR A 133 48.15 31.55 -22.63
C TYR A 133 46.95 30.71 -23.10
N GLY A 134 47.16 29.83 -24.08
CA GLY A 134 46.16 28.85 -24.51
C GLY A 134 45.69 27.95 -23.36
N ASP A 135 46.63 27.50 -22.52
CA ASP A 135 46.35 26.69 -21.33
C ASP A 135 45.50 27.44 -20.29
N LEU A 136 45.79 28.72 -20.06
CA LEU A 136 45.00 29.57 -19.16
C LEU A 136 43.57 29.79 -19.69
N VAL A 137 43.40 29.95 -21.02
CA VAL A 137 42.08 30.07 -21.65
C VAL A 137 41.30 28.77 -21.55
N GLN A 138 41.91 27.62 -21.83
CA GLN A 138 41.28 26.31 -21.63
C GLN A 138 40.90 26.08 -20.17
N ARG A 139 41.75 26.49 -19.23
CA ARG A 139 41.46 26.40 -17.79
C ARG A 139 40.28 27.29 -17.39
N ARG A 140 40.18 28.51 -17.92
CA ARG A 140 38.99 29.36 -17.70
C ARG A 140 37.72 28.71 -18.25
N GLN A 141 37.76 28.22 -19.50
CA GLN A 141 36.60 27.57 -20.14
C GLN A 141 36.14 26.33 -19.37
N SER A 142 37.06 25.49 -18.90
CA SER A 142 36.71 24.32 -18.07
C SER A 142 36.11 24.72 -16.72
N ILE A 143 36.57 25.82 -16.10
CA ILE A 143 35.96 26.35 -14.88
C ILE A 143 34.55 26.88 -15.16
N GLU A 144 34.35 27.62 -16.26
CA GLU A 144 33.03 28.13 -16.67
C GLU A 144 32.04 26.99 -16.94
N GLN A 145 32.47 25.93 -17.62
CA GLN A 145 31.67 24.71 -17.82
C GLN A 145 31.32 24.03 -16.49
N ARG A 146 32.29 23.90 -15.57
CA ARG A 146 32.03 23.35 -14.22
C ARG A 146 31.06 24.21 -13.42
N LEU A 147 31.13 25.53 -13.54
CA LEU A 147 30.18 26.45 -12.89
C LEU A 147 28.76 26.26 -13.46
N LYS A 148 28.64 26.11 -14.77
CA LYS A 148 27.36 25.80 -15.42
C LYS A 148 26.79 24.47 -14.92
N ASP A 149 27.58 23.39 -14.93
CA ASP A 149 27.18 22.07 -14.41
C ASP A 149 26.74 22.15 -12.94
N LEU A 150 27.49 22.85 -12.08
CA LEU A 150 27.09 23.07 -10.68
C LEU A 150 25.77 23.84 -10.56
N SER A 151 25.52 24.81 -11.44
CA SER A 151 24.27 25.57 -11.45
C SER A 151 23.07 24.72 -11.87
N ASP A 152 23.26 23.83 -12.85
CA ASP A 152 22.24 22.90 -13.34
C ASP A 152 21.94 21.83 -12.29
N ARG A 153 22.98 21.25 -11.67
CA ARG A 153 22.84 20.32 -10.54
C ARG A 153 22.09 20.95 -9.36
N ARG A 154 22.39 22.21 -9.00
CA ARG A 154 21.64 22.93 -7.94
C ARG A 154 20.16 23.08 -8.30
N ARG A 155 19.85 23.35 -9.57
CA ARG A 155 18.46 23.42 -10.06
C ARG A 155 17.77 22.06 -9.96
N GLN A 156 18.47 20.99 -10.34
CA GLN A 156 17.95 19.62 -10.26
C GLN A 156 17.69 19.19 -8.82
N VAL A 157 18.61 19.45 -7.88
CA VAL A 157 18.41 19.17 -6.45
C VAL A 157 17.19 19.92 -5.90
N LYS A 158 17.01 21.20 -6.25
CA LYS A 158 15.81 21.97 -5.86
C LYS A 158 14.52 21.36 -6.41
N LYS A 159 14.54 20.85 -7.65
CA LYS A 159 13.39 20.18 -8.26
C LYS A 159 13.06 18.87 -7.55
N LEU A 160 14.05 17.99 -7.38
CA LEU A 160 13.90 16.70 -6.70
C LEU A 160 13.42 16.87 -5.26
N ARG A 161 13.91 17.89 -4.55
CA ARG A 161 13.46 18.20 -3.18
C ARG A 161 11.96 18.57 -3.14
N LYS A 162 11.50 19.37 -4.10
CA LYS A 162 10.06 19.70 -4.21
C LYS A 162 9.21 18.46 -4.51
N GLU A 163 9.70 17.57 -5.37
CA GLU A 163 9.02 16.31 -5.68
C GLU A 163 8.97 15.39 -4.45
N ALA A 164 10.06 15.27 -3.71
CA ALA A 164 10.12 14.51 -2.46
C ALA A 164 9.15 15.07 -1.40
N ASP A 165 9.13 16.40 -1.22
CA ASP A 165 8.20 17.06 -0.30
C ASP A 165 6.74 16.77 -0.67
N ALA A 166 6.41 16.78 -1.97
CA ALA A 166 5.07 16.45 -2.46
C ALA A 166 4.71 14.97 -2.19
N CYS A 167 5.64 14.04 -2.40
CA CYS A 167 5.45 12.63 -2.06
C CYS A 167 5.21 12.41 -0.56
N LEU A 168 5.97 13.11 0.30
CA LEU A 168 5.79 13.03 1.76
C LEU A 168 4.45 13.63 2.22
N GLN A 169 3.97 14.70 1.58
CA GLN A 169 2.61 15.20 1.83
C GLN A 169 1.56 14.17 1.41
N ARG A 170 1.72 13.55 0.24
CA ARG A 170 0.79 12.51 -0.21
C ARG A 170 0.78 11.30 0.73
N LEU A 171 1.93 10.91 1.27
CA LEU A 171 2.02 9.84 2.28
C LEU A 171 1.22 10.18 3.55
N LEU A 172 1.31 11.43 4.02
CA LEU A 172 0.54 11.90 5.17
C LEU A 172 -0.97 11.80 4.92
N GLU A 173 -1.44 12.22 3.73
CA GLU A 173 -2.83 12.08 3.32
C GLU A 173 -3.29 10.62 3.32
N ILE A 174 -2.51 9.72 2.73
CA ILE A 174 -2.80 8.29 2.69
C ILE A 174 -2.87 7.70 4.11
N ARG A 175 -1.99 8.12 5.04
CA ARG A 175 -2.06 7.69 6.44
C ARG A 175 -3.36 8.13 7.11
N ARG A 176 -3.79 9.37 6.89
CA ARG A 176 -5.09 9.86 7.40
C ARG A 176 -6.26 9.10 6.79
N GLU A 177 -6.23 8.84 5.47
CA GLU A 177 -7.25 8.04 4.77
C GLU A 177 -7.34 6.60 5.32
N LEU A 178 -6.19 5.98 5.65
CA LEU A 178 -6.14 4.66 6.27
C LEU A 178 -6.82 4.66 7.64
N THR A 179 -6.48 5.62 8.51
CA THR A 179 -7.08 5.77 9.84
C THR A 179 -8.59 6.02 9.73
N GLU A 180 -9.04 6.88 8.82
CA GLU A 180 -10.46 7.11 8.59
C GLU A 180 -11.19 5.88 8.04
N SER A 181 -10.53 5.09 7.19
CA SER A 181 -11.07 3.83 6.70
C SER A 181 -11.25 2.82 7.83
N ARG A 182 -10.26 2.71 8.74
CA ARG A 182 -10.35 1.89 9.96
C ARG A 182 -11.51 2.34 10.86
N LYS A 183 -11.67 3.66 11.08
CA LYS A 183 -12.79 4.22 11.85
C LYS A 183 -14.14 3.93 11.21
N LYS A 184 -14.28 4.14 9.89
CA LYS A 184 -15.50 3.85 9.14
C LYS A 184 -15.88 2.36 9.21
N PHE A 185 -14.90 1.48 9.06
CA PHE A 185 -15.08 0.03 9.19
C PHE A 185 -15.65 -0.33 10.57
N LEU A 186 -15.01 0.13 11.65
CA LEU A 186 -15.48 -0.16 13.01
C LEU A 186 -16.85 0.47 13.30
N ASN A 187 -17.09 1.71 12.87
CA ASN A 187 -18.37 2.38 13.07
C ASN A 187 -19.52 1.69 12.32
N ASN A 188 -19.25 1.08 11.15
CA ASN A 188 -20.26 0.36 10.40
C ASN A 188 -20.59 -1.00 11.04
N ILE A 189 -19.59 -1.71 11.55
CA ILE A 189 -19.74 -3.06 12.12
C ILE A 189 -20.30 -3.02 13.54
N LEU A 190 -19.79 -2.10 14.36
CA LEU A 190 -20.14 -2.03 15.78
C LEU A 190 -21.29 -1.05 16.07
N LYS A 191 -22.00 -0.58 15.03
CA LYS A 191 -23.10 0.36 15.19
C LYS A 191 -24.19 -0.24 16.07
N GLY A 192 -24.33 0.27 17.28
CA GLY A 192 -25.34 -0.21 18.24
C GLY A 192 -25.01 -1.57 18.86
N ASN A 193 -23.76 -2.04 18.77
CA ASN A 193 -23.35 -3.25 19.49
C ASN A 193 -23.36 -2.98 21.01
N PRO A 194 -24.17 -3.69 21.80
CA PRO A 194 -24.33 -3.38 23.22
C PRO A 194 -23.24 -3.99 24.11
N TYR A 195 -22.34 -4.81 23.55
CA TYR A 195 -21.32 -5.55 24.29
C TYR A 195 -19.91 -4.99 24.10
N VAL A 196 -19.58 -4.46 22.91
CA VAL A 196 -18.21 -4.06 22.57
C VAL A 196 -18.19 -2.72 21.87
N ARG A 197 -17.26 -1.86 22.28
CA ARG A 197 -16.93 -0.60 21.63
C ARG A 197 -15.45 -0.58 21.31
N ILE A 198 -15.11 -0.45 20.04
CA ILE A 198 -13.71 -0.33 19.59
C ILE A 198 -13.53 1.05 18.99
N GLN A 199 -12.54 1.79 19.47
CA GLN A 199 -12.16 3.08 18.94
C GLN A 199 -10.74 3.03 18.39
N VAL A 200 -10.53 3.59 17.20
CA VAL A 200 -9.19 3.77 16.64
C VAL A 200 -8.56 4.98 17.30
N VAL A 201 -7.40 4.80 17.92
CA VAL A 201 -6.55 5.87 18.43
C VAL A 201 -5.45 6.13 17.39
N PRO A 202 -5.54 7.23 16.62
CA PRO A 202 -4.55 7.53 15.59
C PRO A 202 -3.15 7.64 16.18
N TYR A 203 -2.16 7.03 15.53
CA TYR A 203 -0.76 7.02 16.00
C TYR A 203 -0.62 6.54 17.47
N GLY A 204 -1.51 5.66 17.93
CA GLY A 204 -1.63 5.28 19.32
C GLY A 204 -0.78 4.08 19.77
N ALA A 205 -0.04 3.43 18.88
CA ALA A 205 0.73 2.21 19.16
C ALA A 205 2.03 2.46 19.97
N ARG A 206 1.93 3.09 21.14
CA ARG A 206 3.08 3.58 21.93
C ARG A 206 4.11 2.50 22.29
N GLU A 207 3.67 1.27 22.51
CA GLU A 207 4.51 0.13 22.89
C GLU A 207 5.57 -0.24 21.83
N THR A 208 5.31 -0.01 20.54
CA THR A 208 6.22 -0.43 19.46
C THR A 208 7.14 0.68 18.95
N ILE A 209 6.81 1.94 19.27
CA ILE A 209 7.47 3.14 18.70
C ILE A 209 8.96 3.16 18.99
N GLU A 210 9.36 2.89 20.25
CA GLU A 210 10.78 2.95 20.59
C GLU A 210 11.58 1.92 19.78
N ARG A 211 11.08 0.69 19.69
CA ARG A 211 11.72 -0.40 18.94
C ARG A 211 11.79 -0.08 17.45
N GLU A 212 10.70 0.41 16.87
CA GLU A 212 10.64 0.80 15.46
C GLU A 212 11.63 1.94 15.16
N PHE A 213 11.61 2.99 15.98
CA PHE A 213 12.51 4.14 15.82
C PHE A 213 13.98 3.73 15.95
N ARG A 214 14.30 2.89 16.94
CA ARG A 214 15.64 2.30 17.12
C ARG A 214 16.09 1.46 15.94
N SER A 215 15.20 0.65 15.37
CA SER A 215 15.47 -0.14 14.16
C SER A 215 15.79 0.75 12.96
N LEU A 216 15.06 1.85 12.78
CA LEU A 216 15.32 2.83 11.72
C LEU A 216 16.69 3.51 11.87
N LEU A 217 17.11 3.76 13.11
CA LEU A 217 18.45 4.26 13.44
C LEU A 217 19.55 3.17 13.42
N GLN A 218 19.23 1.95 12.97
CA GLN A 218 20.15 0.80 12.93
C GLN A 218 20.79 0.49 14.29
N ARG A 219 20.03 0.66 15.39
CA ARG A 219 20.45 0.30 16.75
C ARG A 219 19.36 -0.47 17.47
N GLU A 220 19.34 -1.78 17.29
CA GLU A 220 18.30 -2.64 17.86
C GLU A 220 18.34 -2.74 19.40
N SER A 221 19.51 -2.55 20.02
CA SER A 221 19.66 -2.65 21.48
C SER A 221 20.62 -1.61 22.05
N GLY A 222 20.16 -0.96 23.12
CA GLY A 222 20.96 -0.11 24.02
C GLY A 222 21.50 1.20 23.43
N GLY A 223 21.85 2.11 24.34
CA GLY A 223 22.48 3.39 24.05
C GLY A 223 21.49 4.49 23.69
N PHE A 224 21.92 5.73 23.98
CA PHE A 224 21.18 6.97 23.67
C PHE A 224 19.79 7.03 24.32
N GLU A 225 19.60 6.41 25.48
CA GLU A 225 18.33 6.36 26.20
C GLU A 225 17.81 7.77 26.53
N LYS A 226 18.70 8.71 26.83
CA LYS A 226 18.33 10.11 27.10
C LYS A 226 17.97 10.90 25.83
N ASP A 227 18.61 10.59 24.70
CA ASP A 227 18.36 11.28 23.43
C ASP A 227 17.12 10.72 22.73
N ILE A 228 17.02 9.40 22.61
CA ILE A 228 15.87 8.72 21.98
C ILE A 228 14.65 8.81 22.90
N GLY A 229 14.83 8.46 24.18
CA GLY A 229 13.76 8.49 25.15
C GLY A 229 12.69 7.42 24.95
N SER A 230 11.54 7.63 25.59
CA SER A 230 10.37 6.77 25.49
C SER A 230 9.09 7.60 25.31
N PRO A 231 8.02 7.03 24.68
CA PRO A 231 6.76 7.74 24.51
C PRO A 231 6.16 8.21 25.85
N GLY A 232 6.02 9.53 26.02
CA GLY A 232 5.51 10.14 27.26
C GLY A 232 6.57 10.37 28.37
N GLY A 233 7.83 10.04 28.10
CA GLY A 233 8.97 10.32 28.98
C GLY A 233 9.80 11.53 28.52
N GLU A 234 11.11 11.46 28.72
CA GLU A 234 12.10 12.42 28.19
C GLU A 234 12.58 11.99 26.79
N GLY A 235 13.40 12.82 26.13
CA GLY A 235 14.00 12.53 24.82
C GLY A 235 13.09 12.83 23.62
N LEU A 236 13.56 12.50 22.42
CA LEU A 236 12.87 12.74 21.15
C LEU A 236 11.47 12.11 21.12
N LEU A 237 11.34 10.86 21.57
CA LEU A 237 10.05 10.16 21.61
C LEU A 237 9.13 10.68 22.73
N GLY A 238 9.69 11.30 23.77
CA GLY A 238 8.93 11.99 24.82
C GLY A 238 8.18 13.20 24.28
N GLU A 239 8.80 13.96 23.38
CA GLU A 239 8.20 15.13 22.73
C GLU A 239 7.01 14.77 21.83
N LEU A 240 6.96 13.55 21.30
CA LEU A 240 5.95 13.09 20.34
C LEU A 240 4.51 13.21 20.88
N TYR A 241 4.30 12.98 22.18
CA TYR A 241 2.98 12.98 22.82
C TYR A 241 2.78 14.10 23.84
N LYS A 242 3.73 15.02 23.97
CA LYS A 242 3.74 16.03 25.03
C LYS A 242 2.63 17.09 24.88
N ASN A 243 2.27 17.45 23.65
CA ASN A 243 1.33 18.54 23.36
C ASN A 243 -0.13 18.09 23.24
N GLY A 244 -0.43 16.82 23.46
CA GLY A 244 -1.78 16.28 23.36
C GLY A 244 -1.83 14.95 22.60
N SER A 245 -3.03 14.38 22.54
CA SER A 245 -3.31 13.13 21.81
C SER A 245 -4.05 13.35 20.48
N GLN A 246 -4.12 14.60 20.00
CA GLN A 246 -4.73 14.89 18.71
C GLN A 246 -3.77 14.50 17.56
N PRO A 247 -4.28 13.97 16.44
CA PRO A 247 -3.45 13.51 15.33
C PRO A 247 -2.53 14.61 14.79
N GLU A 248 -3.04 15.83 14.63
CA GLU A 248 -2.29 16.96 14.06
C GLU A 248 -1.14 17.40 14.96
N ASP A 249 -1.28 17.26 16.28
CA ASP A 249 -0.20 17.54 17.24
C ASP A 249 0.94 16.53 17.11
N ILE A 250 0.58 15.25 17.00
CA ILE A 250 1.52 14.14 16.85
C ILE A 250 2.25 14.26 15.50
N GLU A 251 1.54 14.58 14.42
CA GLU A 251 2.13 14.81 13.10
C GLU A 251 3.12 16.00 13.11
N ARG A 252 2.77 17.10 13.79
CA ARG A 252 3.68 18.25 13.96
C ARG A 252 4.92 17.87 14.77
N ALA A 253 4.76 17.11 15.85
CA ALA A 253 5.89 16.66 16.67
C ALA A 253 6.78 15.68 15.89
N LEU A 254 6.20 14.74 15.15
CA LEU A 254 6.91 13.80 14.30
C LEU A 254 7.72 14.53 13.22
N LYS A 255 7.15 15.55 12.58
CA LYS A 255 7.86 16.40 11.61
C LYS A 255 9.08 17.09 12.25
N LYS A 256 8.95 17.59 13.49
CA LYS A 256 10.07 18.20 14.23
C LYS A 256 11.17 17.20 14.55
N ILE A 257 10.81 16.00 15.01
CA ILE A 257 11.78 14.92 15.32
C ILE A 257 12.55 14.52 14.06
N LYS A 258 11.84 14.29 12.94
CA LYS A 258 12.45 13.96 11.64
C LYS A 258 13.41 15.05 11.18
N GLN A 259 12.98 16.32 11.24
CA GLN A 259 13.84 17.45 10.88
C GLN A 259 15.08 17.51 11.76
N ARG A 260 14.95 17.30 13.08
CA ARG A 260 16.09 17.30 14.00
C ARG A 260 17.09 16.20 13.68
N ILE A 261 16.64 14.98 13.36
CA ILE A 261 17.55 13.90 12.94
C ILE A 261 18.26 14.24 11.63
N ARG A 262 17.56 14.86 10.67
CA ARG A 262 18.14 15.32 9.41
C ARG A 262 19.18 16.44 9.64
N ASP A 263 18.87 17.42 10.47
CA ASP A 263 19.80 18.50 10.83
C ASP A 263 21.06 17.95 11.52
N ILE A 264 20.90 16.90 12.34
CA ILE A 264 22.03 16.20 12.94
C ILE A 264 22.87 15.55 11.84
N ALA A 265 22.26 14.74 10.95
CA ALA A 265 22.94 14.03 9.87
C ALA A 265 23.69 14.96 8.90
N GLU A 266 23.15 16.15 8.63
CA GLU A 266 23.77 17.19 7.80
C GLU A 266 24.84 18.01 8.56
N GLY A 267 25.04 17.77 9.86
CA GLY A 267 26.00 18.49 10.69
C GLY A 267 25.58 19.92 11.06
N SER A 268 24.31 20.27 10.85
CA SER A 268 23.74 21.62 11.08
C SER A 268 23.03 21.77 12.42
N HIS A 269 23.22 20.82 13.35
CA HIS A 269 22.56 20.82 14.66
C HIS A 269 23.31 21.66 15.71
N ASP A 270 22.57 22.14 16.71
CA ASP A 270 23.15 22.76 17.91
C ASP A 270 23.68 21.66 18.86
N PRO A 271 25.00 21.61 19.15
CA PRO A 271 25.59 20.60 20.02
C PRO A 271 25.06 20.60 21.46
N THR A 272 24.45 21.69 21.91
CA THR A 272 23.90 21.83 23.27
C THR A 272 22.55 21.11 23.45
N THR A 273 21.90 20.76 22.35
CA THR A 273 20.58 20.11 22.37
C THR A 273 20.64 18.60 22.58
N LEU A 274 21.83 17.99 22.46
CA LEU A 274 22.02 16.55 22.59
C LEU A 274 22.54 16.19 23.99
N SER A 275 22.01 15.10 24.54
CA SER A 275 22.46 14.53 25.81
C SER A 275 23.78 13.77 25.65
N ASP A 276 23.95 13.02 24.56
CA ASP A 276 25.19 12.31 24.22
C ASP A 276 25.77 12.79 22.87
N LYS A 277 26.99 13.33 22.88
CA LYS A 277 27.72 13.74 21.66
C LYS A 277 27.96 12.57 20.70
N ARG A 278 28.00 11.33 21.19
CA ARG A 278 28.14 10.12 20.37
C ARG A 278 26.88 9.86 19.54
N PHE A 279 25.71 10.39 19.93
CA PHE A 279 24.48 10.29 19.16
C PHE A 279 24.63 10.96 17.80
N ALA A 280 25.11 12.22 17.78
CA ALA A 280 25.39 12.93 16.54
C ALA A 280 26.40 12.18 15.65
N SER A 281 27.46 11.62 16.24
CA SER A 281 28.44 10.84 15.48
C SER A 281 27.83 9.56 14.86
N HIS A 282 26.89 8.92 15.55
CA HIS A 282 26.16 7.77 15.03
C HIS A 282 25.25 8.16 13.88
N ILE A 283 24.43 9.19 14.06
CA ILE A 283 23.51 9.68 13.02
C ILE A 283 24.27 10.14 11.77
N ASN A 284 25.41 10.81 11.91
CA ASN A 284 26.25 11.23 10.78
C ASN A 284 26.85 10.07 9.98
N LYS A 285 26.96 8.88 10.58
CA LYS A 285 27.44 7.67 9.91
C LYS A 285 26.32 6.87 9.26
N LEU A 286 25.06 7.22 9.52
CA LEU A 286 23.95 6.51 8.91
C LEU A 286 23.94 6.76 7.40
N PRO A 287 23.62 5.72 6.62
CA PRO A 287 23.47 5.87 5.19
C PRO A 287 22.24 6.76 4.89
N PRO A 288 22.24 7.57 3.80
CA PRO A 288 21.13 8.46 3.47
C PRO A 288 19.77 7.74 3.43
N GLU A 289 19.76 6.48 3.00
CA GLU A 289 18.57 5.63 2.92
C GLU A 289 17.93 5.37 4.29
N ALA A 290 18.71 5.41 5.38
CA ALA A 290 18.16 5.29 6.73
C ALA A 290 17.36 6.54 7.12
N ILE A 291 17.82 7.72 6.72
CA ILE A 291 17.12 8.98 6.93
C ILE A 291 15.84 9.02 6.08
N ASP A 292 15.92 8.57 4.82
CA ASP A 292 14.74 8.47 3.95
C ASP A 292 13.68 7.51 4.54
N ARG A 293 14.09 6.36 5.07
CA ARG A 293 13.17 5.43 5.77
C ARG A 293 12.55 6.06 7.00
N LEU A 294 13.31 6.87 7.74
CA LEU A 294 12.77 7.62 8.88
C LEU A 294 11.72 8.63 8.43
N ASP A 295 11.92 9.32 7.31
CA ASP A 295 10.93 10.26 6.77
C ASP A 295 9.63 9.59 6.34
N LEU A 296 9.70 8.33 5.89
CA LEU A 296 8.53 7.51 5.55
C LEU A 296 7.81 6.92 6.77
N TRP A 297 8.46 6.87 7.94
CA TRP A 297 7.90 6.21 9.12
C TRP A 297 6.85 7.06 9.84
N PHE A 298 5.78 6.39 10.29
CA PHE A 298 4.75 6.94 11.17
C PHE A 298 4.38 5.87 12.19
N PRO A 299 4.09 6.23 13.46
CA PRO A 299 3.53 5.29 14.41
C PRO A 299 2.25 4.64 13.87
N GLU A 300 2.01 3.38 14.21
CA GLU A 300 0.74 2.72 13.91
C GLU A 300 -0.40 3.23 14.80
N ASP A 301 -1.62 3.09 14.30
CA ASP A 301 -2.82 3.32 15.09
C ASP A 301 -2.94 2.21 16.14
N SER A 302 -3.47 2.54 17.32
CA SER A 302 -3.88 1.53 18.30
C SER A 302 -5.39 1.43 18.38
N LEU A 303 -5.87 0.36 19.01
CA LEU A 303 -7.28 0.12 19.24
C LEU A 303 -7.55 0.23 20.74
N GLU A 304 -8.44 1.14 21.11
CA GLU A 304 -9.03 1.16 22.44
C GLU A 304 -10.30 0.31 22.42
N VAL A 305 -10.24 -0.84 23.07
CA VAL A 305 -11.37 -1.77 23.17
C VAL A 305 -12.01 -1.64 24.55
N GLN A 306 -13.30 -1.36 24.57
CA GLN A 306 -14.12 -1.30 25.77
C GLN A 306 -15.25 -2.33 25.67
N TYR A 307 -15.64 -2.92 26.79
CA TYR A 307 -16.67 -3.95 26.84
C TYR A 307 -17.71 -3.67 27.94
N SER A 308 -18.92 -4.20 27.77
CA SER A 308 -19.99 -4.20 28.77
C SER A 308 -20.40 -5.63 29.12
N SER A 309 -20.27 -5.99 30.40
CA SER A 309 -20.63 -7.34 30.91
C SER A 309 -22.13 -7.61 30.89
N THR A 310 -22.95 -6.56 30.90
CA THR A 310 -24.41 -6.62 31.00
C THR A 310 -25.10 -6.63 29.65
N GLY A 311 -24.42 -6.21 28.57
CA GLY A 311 -25.02 -6.13 27.23
C GLY A 311 -26.18 -5.14 27.16
N ASP A 312 -26.20 -4.15 28.04
CA ASP A 312 -27.19 -3.07 28.13
C ASP A 312 -26.72 -1.79 27.42
N GLY A 313 -25.55 -1.84 26.76
CA GLY A 313 -24.94 -0.66 26.13
C GLY A 313 -24.51 0.40 27.14
N GLN A 314 -24.40 0.06 28.43
CA GLN A 314 -23.93 0.94 29.49
C GLN A 314 -22.73 0.34 30.23
N ARG A 315 -22.04 1.18 31.02
CA ARG A 315 -20.91 0.79 31.89
C ARG A 315 -19.76 0.08 31.15
N PHE A 316 -19.37 0.63 30.01
CA PHE A 316 -18.20 0.18 29.27
C PHE A 316 -16.93 0.31 30.14
N ARG A 317 -16.11 -0.74 30.15
CA ARG A 317 -14.80 -0.77 30.82
C ARG A 317 -13.71 -1.14 29.83
N SER A 318 -12.49 -0.68 30.07
CA SER A 318 -11.34 -1.05 29.25
C SER A 318 -11.13 -2.56 29.27
N ILE A 319 -10.90 -3.17 28.10
CA ILE A 319 -10.59 -4.60 27.99
C ILE A 319 -9.35 -4.97 28.80
N GLN A 320 -8.41 -4.03 29.01
CA GLN A 320 -7.16 -4.28 29.73
C GLN A 320 -7.40 -4.65 31.20
N GLU A 321 -8.45 -4.08 31.80
CA GLU A 321 -8.88 -4.32 33.19
C GLU A 321 -9.79 -5.55 33.33
N GLY A 322 -10.22 -6.15 32.22
CA GLY A 322 -11.10 -7.32 32.20
C GLY A 322 -10.39 -8.61 32.55
N SER A 323 -11.12 -9.55 33.15
CA SER A 323 -10.67 -10.93 33.33
C SER A 323 -10.39 -11.59 31.97
N PRO A 324 -9.57 -12.67 31.91
CA PRO A 324 -9.34 -13.41 30.66
C PRO A 324 -10.64 -13.75 29.92
N GLY A 325 -11.67 -14.21 30.63
CA GLY A 325 -12.99 -14.48 30.06
C GLY A 325 -13.70 -13.25 29.51
N GLN A 326 -13.61 -12.10 30.17
CA GLN A 326 -14.20 -10.87 29.65
C GLN A 326 -13.50 -10.41 28.36
N LYS A 327 -12.18 -10.62 28.26
CA LYS A 327 -11.41 -10.35 27.04
C LYS A 327 -11.85 -11.27 25.90
N THR A 328 -11.97 -12.58 26.16
CA THR A 328 -12.44 -13.57 25.19
C THR A 328 -13.87 -13.26 24.73
N ALA A 329 -14.74 -12.83 25.65
CA ALA A 329 -16.13 -12.48 25.34
C ALA A 329 -16.22 -11.26 24.40
N ALA A 330 -15.42 -10.23 24.66
CA ALA A 330 -15.36 -9.04 23.80
C ALA A 330 -14.83 -9.37 22.41
N LEU A 331 -13.77 -10.19 22.31
CA LEU A 331 -13.24 -10.61 21.01
C LEU A 331 -14.25 -11.45 20.22
N LEU A 332 -14.90 -12.40 20.89
CA LEU A 332 -15.93 -13.23 20.26
C LEU A 332 -17.12 -12.39 19.79
N ALA A 333 -17.57 -11.42 20.59
CA ALA A 333 -18.64 -10.52 20.20
C ALA A 333 -18.29 -9.67 18.97
N PHE A 334 -17.04 -9.23 18.86
CA PHE A 334 -16.55 -8.56 17.65
C PHE A 334 -16.56 -9.49 16.43
N LEU A 335 -16.02 -10.71 16.56
CA LEU A 335 -15.98 -11.69 15.47
C LEU A 335 -17.38 -12.11 14.98
N LEU A 336 -18.33 -12.25 15.91
CA LEU A 336 -19.72 -12.56 15.58
C LEU A 336 -20.43 -11.39 14.88
N SER A 337 -20.04 -10.15 15.17
CA SER A 337 -20.63 -8.96 14.54
C SER A 337 -20.17 -8.67 13.11
N TYR A 338 -19.16 -9.40 12.61
CA TYR A 338 -18.54 -9.13 11.31
C TYR A 338 -18.41 -10.38 10.44
N GLY A 339 -18.73 -10.22 9.15
CA GLY A 339 -18.51 -11.23 8.11
C GLY A 339 -19.73 -12.12 7.85
N ASP A 340 -19.84 -12.58 6.61
CA ASP A 340 -20.89 -13.49 6.15
C ASP A 340 -20.33 -14.87 5.79
N GLU A 341 -19.00 -15.00 5.73
CA GLU A 341 -18.30 -16.24 5.48
C GLU A 341 -18.54 -17.27 6.60
N PRO A 342 -18.58 -18.58 6.29
CA PRO A 342 -18.79 -19.61 7.31
C PRO A 342 -17.79 -19.49 8.48
N LEU A 343 -18.32 -19.45 9.70
CA LEU A 343 -17.53 -19.30 10.92
C LEU A 343 -17.37 -20.64 11.63
N VAL A 344 -16.13 -21.03 11.95
CA VAL A 344 -15.84 -22.23 12.76
C VAL A 344 -15.32 -21.77 14.11
N LEU A 345 -16.02 -22.15 15.19
CA LEU A 345 -15.67 -21.85 16.57
C LEU A 345 -15.34 -23.16 17.28
N ASP A 346 -14.09 -23.33 17.72
CA ASP A 346 -13.68 -24.48 18.52
C ASP A 346 -13.56 -24.06 19.99
N GLN A 347 -14.38 -24.67 20.84
CA GLN A 347 -14.47 -24.42 22.27
C GLN A 347 -14.53 -22.93 22.64
N PRO A 348 -15.46 -22.13 22.06
CA PRO A 348 -15.58 -20.71 22.40
C PRO A 348 -15.88 -20.46 23.89
N GLU A 349 -16.30 -21.48 24.65
CA GLU A 349 -16.66 -21.42 26.06
C GLU A 349 -15.52 -21.56 27.08
N ASP A 350 -14.34 -22.07 26.70
CA ASP A 350 -13.36 -22.57 27.68
C ASP A 350 -12.85 -21.50 28.66
N ASP A 351 -12.77 -20.24 28.23
CA ASP A 351 -12.35 -19.11 29.06
C ASP A 351 -13.53 -18.28 29.61
N LEU A 352 -14.77 -18.65 29.31
CA LEU A 352 -15.95 -17.83 29.59
C LEU A 352 -16.70 -18.31 30.85
N ASP A 353 -17.15 -17.37 31.68
CA ASP A 353 -18.01 -17.72 32.79
C ASP A 353 -19.42 -18.12 32.32
N ASN A 354 -20.13 -18.91 33.11
CA ASN A 354 -21.45 -19.43 32.76
C ASN A 354 -22.49 -18.32 32.46
N HIS A 355 -22.34 -17.13 33.04
CA HIS A 355 -23.26 -16.01 32.85
C HIS A 355 -23.01 -15.29 31.52
N LEU A 356 -21.73 -15.12 31.14
CA LEU A 356 -21.26 -14.57 29.87
C LEU A 356 -21.53 -15.54 28.72
N ILE A 357 -21.38 -16.85 28.93
CA ILE A 357 -21.75 -17.89 27.95
C ILE A 357 -23.21 -17.71 27.53
N TYR A 358 -24.12 -17.57 28.50
CA TYR A 358 -25.55 -17.49 28.20
C TYR A 358 -25.95 -16.13 27.60
N ASN A 359 -25.50 -15.02 28.19
CA ASN A 359 -26.00 -13.70 27.78
C ASN A 359 -25.32 -13.14 26.54
N LEU A 360 -24.07 -13.50 26.27
CA LEU A 360 -23.29 -12.96 25.16
C LEU A 360 -23.24 -13.94 23.99
N ILE A 361 -22.79 -15.18 24.22
CA ILE A 361 -22.60 -16.14 23.11
C ILE A 361 -23.94 -16.60 22.55
N VAL A 362 -24.83 -17.11 23.41
CA VAL A 362 -26.08 -17.73 22.93
C VAL A 362 -26.98 -16.73 22.21
N LYS A 363 -27.14 -15.52 22.75
CA LYS A 363 -27.97 -14.48 22.11
C LYS A 363 -27.40 -14.08 20.75
N GLN A 364 -26.10 -13.80 20.67
CA GLN A 364 -25.47 -13.40 19.42
C GLN A 364 -25.43 -14.54 18.39
N LEU A 365 -25.14 -15.78 18.79
CA LEU A 365 -25.18 -16.93 17.89
C LEU A 365 -26.56 -17.08 17.24
N ARG A 366 -27.65 -16.86 17.99
CA ARG A 366 -29.02 -16.95 17.45
C ARG A 366 -29.35 -15.85 16.45
N GLU A 367 -28.75 -14.66 16.60
CA GLU A 367 -28.92 -13.57 15.65
C GLU A 367 -28.08 -13.82 14.41
N VAL A 368 -26.80 -14.14 14.59
CA VAL A 368 -25.82 -14.31 13.50
C VAL A 368 -26.13 -15.52 12.63
N LYS A 369 -26.61 -16.64 13.22
CA LYS A 369 -26.98 -17.84 12.44
C LYS A 369 -28.07 -17.61 11.39
N ARG A 370 -28.83 -16.51 11.49
CA ARG A 370 -29.88 -16.13 10.53
C ARG A 370 -29.35 -15.60 9.22
N HIS A 371 -28.09 -15.19 9.17
CA HIS A 371 -27.47 -14.66 7.94
C HIS A 371 -26.09 -15.27 7.66
N ARG A 372 -25.49 -15.97 8.63
CA ARG A 372 -24.17 -16.58 8.52
C ARG A 372 -24.19 -18.05 8.94
N GLN A 373 -23.47 -18.92 8.22
CA GLN A 373 -23.27 -20.31 8.66
C GLN A 373 -22.28 -20.36 9.82
N ILE A 374 -22.63 -21.06 10.89
CA ILE A 374 -21.77 -21.21 12.08
C ILE A 374 -21.61 -22.69 12.39
N ILE A 375 -20.37 -23.12 12.57
CA ILE A 375 -19.99 -24.46 13.03
C ILE A 375 -19.34 -24.29 14.40
N VAL A 376 -19.95 -24.85 15.44
CA VAL A 376 -19.42 -24.76 16.82
C VAL A 376 -19.03 -26.14 17.30
N VAL A 377 -17.77 -26.31 17.71
CA VAL A 377 -17.31 -27.49 18.44
C VAL A 377 -17.35 -27.14 19.92
N THR A 378 -18.25 -27.77 20.66
CA THR A 378 -18.47 -27.43 22.08
C THR A 378 -18.70 -28.69 22.90
N HIS A 379 -18.35 -28.63 24.19
CA HIS A 379 -18.73 -29.61 25.19
C HIS A 379 -19.86 -29.09 26.10
N ASN A 380 -20.24 -27.81 25.96
CA ASN A 380 -21.28 -27.17 26.75
C ASN A 380 -22.67 -27.35 26.13
N ALA A 381 -23.49 -28.19 26.78
CA ALA A 381 -24.87 -28.46 26.34
C ALA A 381 -25.74 -27.20 26.28
N HIS A 382 -25.45 -26.15 27.06
CA HIS A 382 -26.20 -24.89 27.01
C HIS A 382 -26.02 -24.15 25.69
N ILE A 383 -24.85 -24.23 25.04
CA ILE A 383 -24.63 -23.65 23.71
C ILE A 383 -25.46 -24.41 22.68
N VAL A 384 -25.49 -25.74 22.75
CA VAL A 384 -26.26 -26.60 21.82
C VAL A 384 -27.76 -26.36 21.95
N VAL A 385 -28.27 -26.38 23.18
CA VAL A 385 -29.72 -26.28 23.45
C VAL A 385 -30.21 -24.85 23.29
N ASN A 386 -29.57 -23.88 23.94
CA ASN A 386 -30.05 -22.50 23.94
C ASN A 386 -29.63 -21.73 22.68
N GLY A 387 -28.52 -22.11 22.04
CA GLY A 387 -28.11 -21.61 20.73
C GLY A 387 -29.00 -22.12 19.59
N ASP A 388 -29.93 -23.04 19.88
CA ASP A 388 -30.94 -23.55 18.97
C ASP A 388 -30.30 -24.26 17.76
N ALA A 389 -29.59 -25.35 18.05
CA ALA A 389 -28.83 -26.12 17.05
C ALA A 389 -29.69 -26.79 15.97
N GLU A 390 -29.50 -26.44 14.69
CA GLU A 390 -30.20 -27.12 13.58
C GLU A 390 -29.65 -28.53 13.28
N LEU A 391 -28.34 -28.73 13.41
CA LEU A 391 -27.70 -30.04 13.27
C LEU A 391 -26.69 -30.26 14.39
N VAL A 392 -26.82 -31.39 15.06
CA VAL A 392 -25.92 -31.85 16.12
C VAL A 392 -25.19 -33.10 15.64
N VAL A 393 -23.86 -32.98 15.52
CA VAL A 393 -22.95 -34.08 15.20
C VAL A 393 -22.22 -34.47 16.48
N ALA A 394 -22.51 -35.66 16.99
CA ALA A 394 -21.86 -36.17 18.18
C ALA A 394 -20.59 -36.95 17.78
N LEU A 395 -19.41 -36.51 18.24
CA LEU A 395 -18.14 -37.19 18.01
C LEU A 395 -17.81 -38.10 19.19
N ARG A 396 -17.62 -39.39 18.92
CA ARG A 396 -17.17 -40.39 19.89
C ARG A 396 -15.74 -40.81 19.56
N ARG A 397 -14.88 -40.85 20.58
CA ARG A 397 -13.56 -41.48 20.44
C ARG A 397 -13.71 -42.98 20.72
N GLU A 398 -13.49 -43.81 19.71
CA GLU A 398 -13.29 -45.24 19.92
C GLU A 398 -11.92 -45.48 20.55
N ALA A 399 -11.91 -46.13 21.71
CA ALA A 399 -10.69 -46.52 22.38
C ALA A 399 -10.20 -47.87 21.85
N ALA A 400 -9.81 -47.97 20.57
CA ALA A 400 -8.87 -48.98 20.07
C ALA A 400 -8.53 -48.82 18.58
N ARG A 401 -7.22 -48.72 18.32
CA ARG A 401 -6.46 -49.01 17.09
C ARG A 401 -6.53 -48.00 15.92
N HIS A 402 -5.32 -47.58 15.56
CA HIS A 402 -4.89 -46.77 14.42
C HIS A 402 -5.89 -46.68 13.24
N ARG A 403 -6.23 -45.43 12.89
CA ARG A 403 -7.05 -44.99 11.75
C ARG A 403 -8.47 -45.56 11.72
N SER A 404 -9.38 -44.91 12.44
CA SER A 404 -10.80 -44.93 12.10
C SER A 404 -11.36 -43.51 12.02
N VAL A 405 -12.03 -43.24 10.91
CA VAL A 405 -12.75 -41.98 10.62
C VAL A 405 -13.87 -41.84 11.66
N PRO A 406 -14.10 -40.66 12.27
CA PRO A 406 -15.14 -40.49 13.27
C PRO A 406 -16.52 -40.86 12.72
N GLU A 407 -17.22 -41.76 13.42
CA GLU A 407 -18.59 -42.15 13.11
C GLU A 407 -19.53 -40.95 13.41
N VAL A 408 -20.14 -40.40 12.36
CA VAL A 408 -21.02 -39.23 12.45
C VAL A 408 -22.42 -39.68 12.86
N CYS A 409 -22.75 -39.61 14.15
CA CYS A 409 -24.11 -39.86 14.61
C CYS A 409 -24.98 -38.60 14.33
N ARG A 410 -25.72 -38.59 13.20
CA ARG A 410 -26.70 -37.53 12.89
C ARG A 410 -27.99 -37.77 13.66
N LYS A 411 -28.16 -37.11 14.81
CA LYS A 411 -29.45 -37.06 15.51
C LYS A 411 -30.15 -35.73 15.22
N ARG A 412 -31.37 -35.79 14.69
CA ARG A 412 -32.33 -34.68 14.70
C ARG A 412 -32.96 -34.68 16.10
N LEU A 413 -32.76 -33.62 16.89
CA LEU A 413 -33.12 -33.63 18.31
C LEU A 413 -34.64 -33.54 18.53
N TYR A 414 -35.26 -34.67 18.88
CA TYR A 414 -36.35 -34.71 19.85
C TYR A 414 -35.89 -35.58 21.02
N GLY A 415 -35.69 -34.96 22.19
CA GLY A 415 -35.62 -35.58 23.52
C GLY A 415 -34.55 -36.65 23.77
N THR A 416 -33.66 -36.42 24.75
CA THR A 416 -33.43 -37.27 25.94
C THR A 416 -32.14 -36.93 26.67
N ARG A 417 -32.16 -37.17 28.00
CA ARG A 417 -31.20 -36.82 29.04
C ARG A 417 -30.03 -37.81 29.15
N SER A 418 -28.94 -37.30 29.75
CA SER A 418 -27.80 -37.97 30.44
C SER A 418 -26.49 -38.27 29.66
N ALA A 419 -25.36 -37.96 30.33
CA ALA A 419 -23.92 -37.88 29.98
C ALA A 419 -23.27 -39.21 29.47
N PRO A 420 -22.05 -39.28 28.84
CA PRO A 420 -20.78 -38.56 29.11
C PRO A 420 -20.03 -38.01 27.86
N SER A 421 -18.95 -37.25 28.12
CA SER A 421 -18.07 -36.48 27.20
C SER A 421 -18.22 -36.69 25.68
N TRP A 422 -19.07 -35.87 25.07
CA TRP A 422 -19.16 -35.69 23.61
C TRP A 422 -18.42 -34.41 23.22
N ARG A 423 -17.67 -34.44 22.12
CA ARG A 423 -17.45 -33.21 21.33
C ARG A 423 -18.62 -33.10 20.38
N VAL A 424 -19.43 -32.07 20.56
CA VAL A 424 -20.58 -31.81 19.70
C VAL A 424 -20.16 -30.82 18.64
N GLY A 425 -20.12 -31.28 17.38
CA GLY A 425 -20.08 -30.41 16.21
C GLY A 425 -21.48 -29.94 15.88
N VAL A 426 -21.79 -28.71 16.24
CA VAL A 426 -23.05 -28.05 15.89
C VAL A 426 -22.89 -27.43 14.51
N LYS A 427 -23.77 -27.73 13.57
CA LYS A 427 -23.89 -26.98 12.32
C LYS A 427 -25.19 -26.19 12.35
N LEU A 428 -25.07 -24.87 12.37
CA LEU A 428 -26.19 -23.95 12.28
C LEU A 428 -26.35 -23.49 10.82
N SER A 429 -27.53 -23.68 10.22
CA SER A 429 -27.77 -23.44 8.78
C SER A 429 -29.03 -22.60 8.54
N ASN A 430 -28.95 -21.69 7.56
CA ASN A 430 -30.05 -20.80 7.18
C ASN A 430 -31.18 -21.51 6.40
N ASN A 431 -32.39 -20.95 6.49
CA ASN A 431 -33.68 -21.53 6.10
C ASN A 431 -33.85 -21.88 4.59
N GLY A 432 -34.48 -23.03 4.32
CA GLY A 432 -35.73 -23.04 3.55
C GLY A 432 -35.74 -23.15 2.01
N THR A 433 -34.90 -23.94 1.33
CA THR A 433 -35.16 -24.32 -0.10
C THR A 433 -34.51 -25.65 -0.56
N ALA A 434 -34.14 -26.55 0.34
CA ALA A 434 -33.53 -27.85 -0.03
C ALA A 434 -34.49 -29.05 0.03
N GLU A 435 -35.81 -28.83 0.01
CA GLU A 435 -36.82 -29.90 0.08
C GLU A 435 -37.26 -30.45 -1.30
N SER A 436 -36.87 -29.81 -2.40
CA SER A 436 -37.39 -30.14 -3.75
C SER A 436 -36.44 -30.99 -4.62
N ARG A 437 -35.17 -31.18 -4.25
CA ARG A 437 -34.21 -31.96 -5.05
C ARG A 437 -34.01 -33.42 -4.64
N TRP A 438 -34.60 -33.88 -3.54
CA TRP A 438 -34.52 -35.27 -3.08
C TRP A 438 -35.80 -36.10 -3.31
N ARG A 439 -36.93 -35.47 -3.66
CA ARG A 439 -38.19 -36.19 -3.98
C ARG A 439 -38.15 -36.94 -5.31
N SER A 440 -37.19 -36.65 -6.18
CA SER A 440 -37.12 -37.26 -7.53
C SER A 440 -36.43 -38.64 -7.57
N ALA A 441 -35.96 -39.17 -6.44
CA ALA A 441 -35.32 -40.49 -6.38
C ALA A 441 -36.16 -41.57 -5.63
N MET A 442 -37.42 -41.26 -5.29
CA MET A 442 -38.34 -42.17 -4.57
C MET A 442 -39.59 -42.56 -5.35
N CYS A 443 -39.68 -42.25 -6.64
CA CYS A 443 -40.75 -42.76 -7.52
C CYS A 443 -40.15 -43.72 -8.54
N ASP A 444 -40.05 -44.98 -8.18
CA ASP A 444 -40.26 -46.13 -9.09
C ASP A 444 -40.31 -47.43 -8.29
N SER A 445 -41.51 -47.76 -7.80
CA SER A 445 -42.10 -49.11 -7.68
C SER A 445 -43.36 -49.07 -6.80
N ARG A 446 -44.47 -48.62 -7.41
CA ARG A 446 -45.84 -49.08 -7.13
C ARG A 446 -45.99 -50.44 -7.83
N ASN A 447 -46.68 -51.49 -7.40
CA ASN A 447 -47.94 -51.74 -6.69
C ASN A 447 -47.85 -53.19 -6.11
N VAL A 448 -48.66 -53.66 -5.17
CA VAL A 448 -50.02 -54.21 -5.40
C VAL A 448 -50.70 -54.47 -4.03
N SER A 449 -52.01 -54.23 -4.05
CA SER A 449 -53.11 -54.43 -3.10
C SER A 449 -53.09 -55.69 -2.21
N ASP A 450 -53.46 -55.55 -0.92
CA ASP A 450 -54.81 -55.82 -0.39
C ASP A 450 -54.82 -55.85 1.16
N SER A 451 -55.87 -55.30 1.74
CA SER A 451 -56.38 -55.54 3.11
C SER A 451 -57.63 -56.45 2.96
N PRO A 452 -58.14 -57.21 3.97
CA PRO A 452 -58.41 -56.72 5.34
C PRO A 452 -58.45 -57.77 6.50
N GLY A 453 -58.59 -57.27 7.75
CA GLY A 453 -59.55 -57.84 8.70
C GLY A 453 -59.07 -58.72 9.88
N THR A 454 -59.07 -58.11 11.08
CA THR A 454 -59.66 -58.58 12.37
C THR A 454 -59.39 -59.99 12.98
N THR A 455 -59.02 -59.93 14.28
CA THR A 455 -59.35 -60.82 15.43
C THR A 455 -58.79 -62.25 15.56
N HIS A 456 -58.13 -62.48 16.72
CA HIS A 456 -58.12 -63.65 17.64
C HIS A 456 -56.73 -64.19 18.07
N ARG A 457 -56.52 -64.28 19.40
CA ARG A 457 -55.61 -65.21 20.13
C ARG A 457 -56.03 -66.69 19.87
N PRO A 458 -55.30 -67.77 20.26
CA PRO A 458 -54.06 -67.92 21.06
C PRO A 458 -53.04 -69.00 20.55
N SER A 459 -51.99 -69.27 21.36
CA SER A 459 -51.34 -70.58 21.67
C SER A 459 -50.40 -71.31 20.68
N GLY A 460 -49.37 -71.94 21.26
CA GLY A 460 -48.60 -73.09 20.71
C GLY A 460 -47.28 -72.69 20.04
N GLU A 461 -46.13 -72.69 20.72
CA GLU A 461 -45.24 -73.84 21.03
C GLU A 461 -44.44 -74.36 19.81
N GLN A 462 -43.15 -74.61 20.07
CA GLN A 462 -42.16 -75.37 19.27
C GLN A 462 -41.27 -74.63 18.25
N GLN A 463 -40.05 -74.34 18.73
CA GLN A 463 -38.74 -74.61 18.09
C GLN A 463 -38.71 -75.92 17.24
N PRO A 464 -37.65 -76.27 16.45
CA PRO A 464 -36.27 -75.76 16.46
C PRO A 464 -35.56 -75.67 15.08
N ASN A 465 -34.27 -75.33 15.15
CA ASN A 465 -33.16 -75.81 14.32
C ASN A 465 -32.97 -75.22 12.91
N GLY A 466 -31.76 -74.69 12.72
CA GLY A 466 -31.22 -74.32 11.42
C GLY A 466 -29.81 -73.74 11.52
N THR A 467 -28.92 -74.41 12.25
CA THR A 467 -27.48 -74.15 12.26
C THR A 467 -26.92 -74.42 10.86
N VAL A 468 -26.28 -73.44 10.23
CA VAL A 468 -25.23 -73.69 9.24
C VAL A 468 -24.03 -72.81 9.57
N ASN A 469 -22.98 -73.52 9.95
CA ASN A 469 -21.63 -73.06 10.24
C ASN A 469 -20.80 -72.90 8.96
N CYS A 470 -19.61 -72.33 9.16
CA CYS A 470 -18.35 -72.52 8.42
C CYS A 470 -18.07 -71.55 7.25
N ASN A 471 -16.88 -70.99 7.09
CA ASN A 471 -15.70 -70.87 7.96
C ASN A 471 -14.62 -70.03 7.23
N ALA A 472 -13.56 -69.71 7.97
CA ALA A 472 -12.20 -69.35 7.53
C ALA A 472 -11.99 -67.86 7.18
N SER A 473 -11.06 -67.12 7.79
CA SER A 473 -9.87 -67.47 8.58
C SER A 473 -9.58 -66.40 9.64
#